data_AF-A0A7S2K9B0-F1
#
_entry.id   AF-A0A7S2K9B0-F1
#
_cell.length_a   1.000
_cell.length_b   1.000
_cell.length_c   1.000
_cell.angle_alpha   90.00
_cell.angle_beta   90.00
_cell.angle_gamma   90.00
#
_symmetry.space_group_name_H-M   'P 1'
#
loop_
_entity.id
_entity.type
_entity.pdbx_description
1 polymer ?
#
loop_
_entity_poly.entity_id
_entity_poly.type
_entity_poly.pdbx_seq_one_letter_code
_entity_poly.pdbx_strand_id
1 'polypeptide(L)'
;IAVLIIELFQQLMPVFWKCFIYDDIDVTTAVLPFASQLTITLGKQIKMNSNAFSFPAIDHFPQLMSIMYKQMQYPEDFGYDYTDEDDAEEEVLRSKLRKLSQKIVKILPTESLQFLCGALANVTMPLSAARTSELE
;
A
#
# COMPACT_ATOMS: atom_id res chain seq x y z
N ILE A 1 27.55 -3.29 13.31
CA ILE A 1 26.95 -2.48 12.22
C ILE A 1 25.62 -3.07 11.76
N ALA A 2 25.56 -4.33 11.29
CA ALA A 2 24.29 -4.93 10.84
C ALA A 2 23.18 -4.94 11.90
N VAL A 3 23.47 -5.35 13.15
CA VAL A 3 22.50 -5.38 14.27
C VAL A 3 21.87 -4.02 14.56
N LEU A 4 22.70 -2.96 14.66
CA LEU A 4 22.22 -1.59 14.89
C LEU A 4 21.33 -1.06 13.76
N ILE A 5 21.60 -1.45 12.52
CA ILE A 5 20.75 -1.08 11.38
C ILE A 5 19.37 -1.71 11.51
N ILE A 6 19.30 -2.98 11.91
CA ILE A 6 18.02 -3.71 12.07
C ILE A 6 17.17 -3.10 13.19
N GLU A 7 17.78 -2.80 14.34
CA GLU A 7 17.11 -2.13 15.45
C GLU A 7 16.56 -0.76 15.02
N LEU A 8 17.34 -0.01 14.24
CA LEU A 8 16.88 1.27 13.68
C LEU A 8 15.70 1.06 12.73
N PHE A 9 15.74 0.07 11.84
CA PHE A 9 14.61 -0.26 10.95
C PHE A 9 13.34 -0.57 11.76
N GLN A 10 13.45 -1.40 12.80
CA GLN A 10 12.33 -1.73 13.68
C GLN A 10 11.76 -0.50 14.39
N GLN A 11 12.63 0.40 14.87
CA GLN A 11 12.21 1.66 15.52
C GLN A 11 11.58 2.65 14.55
N LEU A 12 11.96 2.61 13.27
CA LEU A 12 11.39 3.46 12.23
C LEU A 12 10.04 2.96 11.71
N MET A 13 9.74 1.65 11.82
CA MET A 13 8.49 1.09 11.32
C MET A 13 7.24 1.83 11.84
N PRO A 14 7.07 2.13 13.14
CA PRO A 14 5.91 2.87 13.63
C PRO A 14 5.77 4.27 13.01
N VAL A 15 6.89 4.97 12.81
CA VAL A 15 6.89 6.30 12.18
C VAL A 15 6.53 6.19 10.71
N PHE A 16 7.15 5.24 10.00
CA PHE A 16 6.84 4.93 8.62
C PHE A 16 5.34 4.66 8.42
N TRP A 17 4.73 3.80 9.24
CA TRP A 17 3.31 3.49 9.11
C TRP A 17 2.40 4.69 9.34
N LYS A 18 2.74 5.55 10.32
CA LYS A 18 2.00 6.79 10.56
C LYS A 18 2.06 7.74 9.38
N CYS A 19 3.22 7.88 8.74
CA CYS A 19 3.36 8.70 7.54
C CYS A 19 2.68 8.07 6.32
N PHE A 20 2.72 6.74 6.20
CA PHE A 20 2.22 6.06 5.01
C PHE A 20 0.69 5.96 4.94
N ILE A 21 0.02 5.96 6.10
CA ILE A 21 -1.45 6.03 6.18
C ILE A 21 -1.96 7.48 6.26
N TYR A 22 -1.06 8.47 6.27
CA TYR A 22 -1.44 9.85 6.46
C TYR A 22 -2.24 10.34 5.24
N ASP A 23 -3.26 11.16 5.48
CA ASP A 23 -4.21 11.54 4.44
C ASP A 23 -3.60 12.58 3.46
N ASP A 24 -2.47 13.21 3.82
CA ASP A 24 -1.74 14.12 2.93
C ASP A 24 -0.84 13.35 1.92
N ILE A 25 -1.01 13.67 0.63
CA ILE A 25 -0.35 13.01 -0.49
C ILE A 25 1.17 13.20 -0.44
N ASP A 26 1.65 14.37 -0.04
CA ASP A 26 3.09 14.67 0.04
C ASP A 26 3.75 13.82 1.12
N VAL A 27 3.13 13.71 2.29
CA VAL A 27 3.61 12.89 3.40
C VAL A 27 3.67 11.41 3.01
N THR A 28 2.60 10.89 2.42
CA THR A 28 2.54 9.49 1.96
C THR A 28 3.55 9.24 0.84
N THR A 29 3.68 10.17 -0.10
CA THR A 29 4.60 10.07 -1.23
C THR A 29 6.05 10.09 -0.78
N ALA A 30 6.40 10.89 0.23
CA ALA A 30 7.75 10.99 0.76
C ALA A 30 8.28 9.65 1.31
N VAL A 31 7.39 8.78 1.82
CA VAL A 31 7.77 7.48 2.40
C VAL A 31 7.61 6.28 1.45
N LEU A 32 7.08 6.48 0.24
CA LEU A 32 6.98 5.42 -0.79
C LEU A 32 8.31 4.73 -1.12
N PRO A 33 9.46 5.42 -1.19
CA PRO A 33 10.74 4.75 -1.43
C PRO A 33 11.03 3.69 -0.35
N PHE A 34 10.68 3.97 0.91
CA PHE A 34 10.84 3.02 2.01
C PHE A 34 9.91 1.82 1.86
N ALA A 35 8.64 2.05 1.51
CA ALA A 35 7.69 0.97 1.18
C ALA A 35 8.22 0.07 0.06
N SER A 36 8.83 0.65 -0.98
CA SER A 36 9.47 -0.14 -2.05
C SER A 36 10.67 -0.95 -1.56
N GLN A 37 11.47 -0.44 -0.63
CA GLN A 37 12.60 -1.19 -0.04
C GLN A 37 12.12 -2.32 0.85
N LEU A 38 11.04 -2.12 1.60
CA LEU A 38 10.38 -3.17 2.37
C LEU A 38 9.93 -4.31 1.45
N THR A 39 9.28 -4.01 0.33
CA THR A 39 8.87 -4.99 -0.68
C THR A 39 10.06 -5.73 -1.31
N ILE A 40 11.17 -5.04 -1.57
CA ILE A 40 12.39 -5.70 -2.07
C ILE A 40 12.95 -6.67 -1.02
N THR A 41 12.96 -6.27 0.25
CA THR A 41 13.43 -7.09 1.37
C THR A 41 12.55 -8.32 1.55
N LEU A 42 11.23 -8.15 1.49
CA LEU A 42 10.26 -9.23 1.46
C LEU A 42 10.56 -10.22 0.33
N GLY A 43 10.77 -9.73 -0.89
CA GLY A 43 11.10 -10.57 -2.04
C GLY A 43 12.38 -11.38 -1.87
N LYS A 44 13.39 -10.83 -1.18
CA LYS A 44 14.61 -11.57 -0.83
C LYS A 44 14.35 -12.63 0.23
N GLN A 45 13.57 -12.31 1.26
CA GLN A 45 13.21 -13.23 2.34
C GLN A 45 12.48 -14.47 1.81
N ILE A 46 11.48 -14.27 0.94
CA ILE A 46 10.73 -15.36 0.32
C ILE A 46 11.62 -16.24 -0.57
N LYS A 47 12.46 -15.63 -1.43
CA LYS A 47 13.34 -16.38 -2.34
C LYS A 47 14.40 -17.20 -1.62
N MET A 48 14.93 -16.70 -0.51
CA MET A 48 15.97 -17.39 0.24
C MET A 48 15.41 -18.49 1.16
N ASN A 49 14.08 -18.55 1.36
CA ASN A 49 13.39 -19.47 2.26
C ASN A 49 14.11 -19.63 3.61
N SER A 50 14.68 -18.53 4.10
CA SER A 50 15.66 -18.54 5.19
C SER A 50 15.23 -17.58 6.27
N ASN A 51 15.16 -18.11 7.49
CA ASN A 51 15.03 -17.33 8.72
C ASN A 51 16.31 -16.54 9.04
N ALA A 52 17.32 -16.53 8.15
CA ALA A 52 18.53 -15.73 8.30
C ALA A 52 18.30 -14.22 8.15
N PHE A 53 17.10 -13.79 7.73
CA PHE A 53 16.73 -12.38 7.82
C PHE A 53 16.34 -12.05 9.26
N SER A 54 17.13 -11.18 9.87
CA SER A 54 16.89 -10.61 11.19
C SER A 54 15.69 -9.66 11.25
N PHE A 55 15.20 -9.18 10.10
CA PHE A 55 14.02 -8.34 9.99
C PHE A 55 12.89 -9.11 9.29
N PRO A 56 11.77 -9.40 9.98
CA PRO A 56 10.69 -10.19 9.42
C PRO A 56 9.78 -9.34 8.52
N ALA A 57 10.22 -9.05 7.30
CA ALA A 57 9.48 -8.21 6.36
C ALA A 57 8.10 -8.79 6.01
N ILE A 58 7.94 -10.11 6.06
CA ILE A 58 6.66 -10.80 5.82
C ILE A 58 5.57 -10.44 6.83
N ASP A 59 5.93 -10.17 8.09
CA ASP A 59 4.97 -9.83 9.14
C ASP A 59 4.29 -8.48 8.88
N HIS A 60 4.91 -7.65 8.03
CA HIS A 60 4.42 -6.34 7.63
C HIS A 60 3.55 -6.37 6.37
N PHE A 61 3.46 -7.50 5.66
CA PHE A 61 2.68 -7.62 4.42
C PHE A 61 1.20 -7.24 4.60
N PRO A 62 0.47 -7.73 5.63
CA PRO A 62 -0.94 -7.39 5.79
C PRO A 62 -1.18 -5.89 5.99
N GLN A 63 -0.33 -5.24 6.80
CA GLN A 63 -0.42 -3.81 7.06
C GLN A 63 -0.11 -2.99 5.81
N LEU A 64 0.91 -3.39 5.04
CA LEU A 64 1.27 -2.76 3.77
C LEU A 64 0.09 -2.80 2.79
N MET A 65 -0.50 -3.98 2.59
CA MET A 65 -1.64 -4.16 1.68
C MET A 65 -2.87 -3.38 2.15
N SER A 66 -3.16 -3.37 3.45
CA SER A 66 -4.28 -2.64 4.02
C SER A 66 -4.16 -1.12 3.81
N ILE A 67 -2.98 -0.55 4.04
CA ILE A 67 -2.76 0.89 3.86
C ILE A 67 -2.83 1.24 2.38
N MET A 68 -2.17 0.47 1.52
CA MET A 68 -2.22 0.69 0.07
C MET A 68 -3.65 0.60 -0.46
N TYR A 69 -4.46 -0.33 0.04
CA TYR A 69 -5.85 -0.46 -0.33
C TYR A 69 -6.65 0.79 0.07
N LYS A 70 -6.49 1.29 1.29
CA LYS A 70 -7.13 2.54 1.76
C LYS A 70 -6.71 3.74 0.88
N GLN A 71 -5.42 3.91 0.65
CA GLN A 71 -4.87 5.02 -0.17
C GLN A 71 -5.26 4.95 -1.66
N MET A 72 -5.78 3.81 -2.14
CA MET A 72 -6.29 3.68 -3.51
C MET A 72 -7.79 3.98 -3.62
N GLN A 73 -8.51 4.13 -2.51
CA GLN A 73 -9.93 4.48 -2.53
C GLN A 73 -10.10 5.96 -2.93
N TYR A 74 -11.19 6.25 -3.63
CA TYR A 74 -11.61 7.64 -3.80
C TYR A 74 -12.19 8.17 -2.48
N PRO A 75 -12.02 9.45 -2.17
CA PRO A 75 -12.74 10.10 -1.09
C PRO A 75 -14.26 9.90 -1.21
N GLU A 76 -14.98 9.89 -0.08
CA GLU A 76 -16.45 9.70 -0.10
C GLU A 76 -17.20 10.86 -0.76
N ASP A 77 -16.57 12.03 -0.78
CA ASP A 77 -17.02 13.27 -1.38
C ASP A 77 -16.44 13.51 -2.78
N PHE A 78 -15.84 12.49 -3.39
CA PHE A 78 -15.27 12.59 -4.74
C PHE A 78 -16.34 13.02 -5.76
N GLY A 79 -16.18 14.22 -6.30
CA GLY A 79 -16.86 14.72 -7.49
C GLY A 79 -15.82 14.94 -8.57
N TYR A 80 -16.01 14.33 -9.75
CA TYR A 80 -15.05 14.44 -10.85
C TYR A 80 -15.08 15.87 -11.41
N ASP A 81 -14.06 16.67 -11.10
CA ASP A 81 -13.92 18.01 -11.62
C ASP A 81 -12.91 18.02 -12.79
N TYR A 82 -13.43 18.18 -14.01
CA TYR A 82 -12.63 18.24 -15.23
C TYR A 82 -11.61 19.39 -15.27
N THR A 83 -11.64 20.31 -14.30
CA THR A 83 -10.76 21.47 -14.21
C THR A 83 -9.75 21.43 -13.06
N ASP A 84 -9.76 20.39 -12.23
CA ASP A 84 -8.93 20.32 -11.03
C ASP A 84 -7.54 19.69 -11.29
N GLU A 85 -6.48 20.38 -10.85
CA GLU A 85 -5.10 19.88 -10.92
C GLU A 85 -4.82 18.83 -9.83
N ASP A 86 -5.58 18.82 -8.73
CA ASP A 86 -5.41 17.87 -7.61
C ASP A 86 -5.72 16.42 -8.03
N ASP A 87 -6.64 16.22 -8.98
CA ASP A 87 -6.93 14.93 -9.62
C ASP A 87 -5.67 14.33 -10.28
N ALA A 88 -4.76 15.17 -10.79
CA ALA A 88 -3.52 14.72 -11.40
C ALA A 88 -2.52 14.18 -10.36
N GLU A 89 -2.43 14.81 -9.19
CA GLU A 89 -1.53 14.37 -8.11
C GLU A 89 -2.01 13.06 -7.46
N GLU A 90 -3.32 12.93 -7.25
CA GLU A 90 -3.91 11.68 -6.78
C GLU A 90 -3.66 10.53 -7.75
N GLU A 91 -3.86 10.72 -9.05
CA GLU A 91 -3.60 9.65 -10.03
C GLU A 91 -2.10 9.32 -10.11
N VAL A 92 -1.20 10.29 -9.89
CA VAL A 92 0.23 10.03 -9.76
C VAL A 92 0.52 9.15 -8.54
N LEU A 93 -0.09 9.43 -7.38
CA LEU A 93 0.03 8.58 -6.20
C LEU A 93 -0.52 7.17 -6.47
N ARG A 94 -1.73 7.06 -7.01
CA ARG A 94 -2.36 5.77 -7.38
C ARG A 94 -1.49 4.99 -8.36
N SER A 95 -0.87 5.64 -9.33
CA SER A 95 0.06 5.01 -10.28
C SER A 95 1.32 4.46 -9.58
N LYS A 96 1.89 5.20 -8.62
CA LYS A 96 3.02 4.72 -7.81
C LYS A 96 2.62 3.52 -6.94
N LEU A 97 1.46 3.57 -6.29
CA LEU A 97 0.92 2.47 -5.47
C LEU A 97 0.62 1.24 -6.33
N ARG A 98 0.09 1.41 -7.54
CA ARG A 98 -0.15 0.32 -8.51
C ARG A 98 1.15 -0.39 -8.87
N LYS A 99 2.23 0.34 -9.14
CA LYS A 99 3.57 -0.24 -9.39
C LYS A 99 4.09 -1.02 -8.19
N LEU A 100 3.88 -0.52 -6.97
CA LEU A 100 4.25 -1.21 -5.74
C LEU A 100 3.44 -2.50 -5.56
N SER A 101 2.13 -2.44 -5.78
CA SER A 101 1.20 -3.58 -5.69
C SER A 101 1.59 -4.68 -6.67
N GLN A 102 1.90 -4.33 -7.91
CA GLN A 102 2.40 -5.30 -8.91
C GLN A 102 3.68 -6.01 -8.47
N LYS A 103 4.59 -5.33 -7.77
CA LYS A 103 5.79 -5.97 -7.21
C LYS A 103 5.42 -6.96 -6.11
N ILE A 104 4.50 -6.60 -5.22
CA ILE A 104 4.04 -7.44 -4.12
C ILE A 104 3.33 -8.69 -4.66
N VAL A 105 2.40 -8.54 -5.61
CA VAL A 105 1.67 -9.65 -6.24
C VAL A 105 2.63 -10.65 -6.91
N LYS A 106 3.73 -10.18 -7.50
CA LYS A 106 4.76 -11.06 -8.06
C LYS A 106 5.54 -11.86 -7.01
N ILE A 107 5.61 -11.37 -5.77
CA ILE A 107 6.32 -12.02 -4.66
C ILE A 107 5.38 -12.98 -3.92
N LEU A 108 4.17 -12.53 -3.60
CA LEU A 108 3.16 -13.23 -2.79
C LEU A 108 1.81 -13.27 -3.54
N PRO A 109 1.68 -14.02 -4.63
CA PRO A 109 0.48 -14.00 -5.47
C PRO A 109 -0.75 -14.52 -4.74
N THR A 110 -0.60 -15.61 -3.97
CA THR A 110 -1.71 -16.25 -3.26
C THR A 110 -2.24 -15.39 -2.13
N GLU A 111 -1.35 -14.84 -1.31
CA GLU A 111 -1.69 -13.97 -0.19
C GLU A 111 -2.29 -12.65 -0.68
N SER A 112 -1.77 -12.10 -1.78
CA SER A 112 -2.34 -10.91 -2.42
C SER A 112 -3.75 -11.17 -2.94
N LEU A 113 -3.99 -12.33 -3.57
CA LEU A 113 -5.32 -12.71 -4.04
C LEU A 113 -6.30 -12.91 -2.86
N GLN A 114 -5.86 -13.59 -1.80
CA GLN A 114 -6.67 -13.78 -0.59
C GLN A 114 -7.07 -12.44 0.04
N PHE A 115 -6.12 -11.50 0.14
CA PHE A 115 -6.40 -10.14 0.62
C PHE A 115 -7.45 -9.45 -0.26
N LEU A 116 -7.30 -9.49 -1.58
CA LEU A 116 -8.25 -8.87 -2.51
C LEU A 116 -9.65 -9.49 -2.44
N CYS A 117 -9.75 -10.82 -2.36
CA CYS A 117 -11.04 -11.49 -2.17
C CYS A 117 -11.72 -11.05 -0.87
N GLY A 118 -10.96 -10.93 0.22
CA GLY A 118 -11.47 -10.43 1.49
C GLY A 118 -11.95 -8.97 1.41
N ALA A 119 -11.17 -8.10 0.75
CA ALA A 119 -11.55 -6.70 0.54
C ALA A 119 -12.83 -6.57 -0.31
N LEU A 120 -12.93 -7.34 -1.40
CA LEU A 120 -14.09 -7.34 -2.29
C LEU A 120 -15.35 -7.88 -1.63
N ALA A 121 -15.24 -8.86 -0.73
CA ALA A 121 -16.38 -9.40 0.00
C ALA A 121 -17.05 -8.37 0.92
N ASN A 122 -16.35 -7.30 1.29
CA ASN A 122 -16.87 -6.21 2.12
C ASN A 122 -17.49 -5.07 1.30
N VAL A 123 -17.43 -5.13 -0.03
CA VAL A 123 -18.04 -4.12 -0.89
C VAL A 123 -19.55 -4.35 -0.93
N THR A 124 -20.34 -3.30 -0.73
CA THR A 124 -21.81 -3.36 -0.79
C THR A 124 -22.24 -3.88 -2.17
N MET A 125 -22.98 -5.00 -2.17
CA MET A 125 -23.55 -5.61 -3.36
C MET A 125 -25.04 -5.29 -3.47
N PRO A 126 -25.59 -5.09 -4.69
CA PRO A 126 -24.88 -5.14 -5.97
C PRO A 126 -23.97 -3.92 -6.18
N LEU A 127 -22.87 -4.07 -6.94
CA LEU A 127 -21.99 -2.94 -7.28
C LEU A 127 -22.73 -1.78 -7.96
N SER A 128 -23.86 -2.06 -8.61
CA SER A 128 -24.76 -1.05 -9.18
C SER A 128 -25.48 -0.18 -8.13
N ALA A 129 -25.46 -0.60 -6.86
CA ALA A 129 -25.98 0.16 -5.73
C ALA A 129 -24.86 0.87 -4.94
N ALA A 130 -23.59 0.70 -5.34
CA ALA A 130 -22.52 1.52 -4.81
C ALA A 130 -22.78 2.99 -5.20
N ARG A 131 -22.50 3.93 -4.29
CA ARG A 131 -22.59 5.36 -4.59
C ARG A 131 -21.62 5.67 -5.74
N THR A 132 -22.13 5.71 -6.96
CA THR A 132 -21.45 6.39 -8.04
C THR A 132 -21.67 7.88 -7.80
N SER A 133 -20.61 8.69 -7.82
CA SER A 133 -20.75 10.13 -8.01
C SER A 133 -21.71 10.32 -9.18
N GLU A 134 -22.86 10.95 -8.95
CA GLU A 134 -23.87 11.14 -9.99
C GLU A 134 -23.17 11.84 -11.15
N LEU A 135 -23.03 11.12 -12.27
CA LEU A 135 -22.62 11.69 -13.54
C LEU A 135 -23.80 12.55 -14.02
N GLU A 136 -23.88 13.80 -13.56
CA GLU A 136 -24.69 14.84 -14.20
C GLU A 136 -23.89 15.52 -15.32
#